data_AF-A0A6S7GKK1-F1
#
_entry.id   AF-A0A6S7GKK1-F1
#
_cell.length_a   1.000
_cell.length_b   1.000
_cell.length_c   1.000
_cell.angle_alpha   90.00
_cell.angle_beta   90.00
_cell.angle_gamma   90.00
#
_symmetry.space_group_name_H-M   'P 1'
#
loop_
_entity.id
_entity.type
_entity.pdbx_description
1 polymer ?
#
loop_
_entity_poly.entity_id
_entity_poly.type
_entity_poly.pdbx_seq_one_letter_code
_entity_poly.pdbx_strand_id
1 'polypeptide(L)'
;MSEGLLVTGKGSKELAGGKRLHVIVAIAYRKGVALKVPYEKMNGNFFAEFIGKHFNTCFAKCGRKKNGRRLFLMDNDPSQMSKAARKAMGKVEAEFHKIPARSPDLNPIENVFHLVKKSLENEAIANNIT
;
A
#
# COMPACT_ATOMS: atom_id res chain seq x y z
N MET A 1 30.12 -30.68 11.10
CA MET A 1 30.00 -29.58 10.11
C MET A 1 29.71 -30.24 8.77
N SER A 2 28.54 -30.15 8.14
CA SER A 2 27.62 -29.03 7.98
C SER A 2 26.20 -29.57 7.78
N GLU A 3 25.26 -29.13 8.62
CA GLU A 3 23.83 -29.25 8.33
C GLU A 3 23.35 -27.87 7.88
N GLY A 4 22.76 -27.79 6.69
CA GLY A 4 22.23 -26.55 6.15
C GLY A 4 21.65 -26.74 4.77
N LEU A 5 20.36 -27.09 4.70
CA LEU A 5 19.59 -27.11 3.46
C LEU A 5 19.47 -25.67 2.93
N LEU A 6 20.27 -25.33 1.92
CA LEU A 6 20.35 -24.02 1.26
C LEU A 6 19.26 -23.85 0.19
N VAL A 7 18.00 -24.17 0.52
CA VAL A 7 16.86 -23.90 -0.37
C VAL A 7 15.71 -23.32 0.43
N THR A 8 15.66 -21.98 0.49
CA THR A 8 14.43 -21.27 0.87
C THR A 8 13.64 -20.98 -0.40
N GLY A 9 12.86 -21.97 -0.85
CA GLY A 9 11.80 -21.70 -1.82
C GLY A 9 10.78 -20.79 -1.16
N LYS A 10 10.73 -19.51 -1.54
CA LYS A 10 9.61 -18.64 -1.16
C LYS A 10 8.38 -19.22 -1.85
N GLY A 11 7.61 -20.03 -1.13
CA GLY A 11 6.37 -20.60 -1.63
C GLY A 11 5.54 -19.48 -2.26
N SER A 12 5.38 -19.55 -3.57
CA SER A 12 4.44 -18.66 -4.26
C SER A 12 3.08 -18.99 -3.69
N LYS A 13 2.43 -18.02 -3.06
CA LYS A 13 1.01 -18.16 -2.72
C LYS A 13 0.16 -18.14 -3.99
N GLU A 14 0.59 -18.66 -5.14
CA GLU A 14 -0.33 -18.96 -6.25
C GLU A 14 -1.16 -20.18 -5.87
N LEU A 15 -1.99 -20.00 -4.84
CA LEU A 15 -2.98 -20.98 -4.44
C LEU A 15 -4.11 -20.95 -5.48
N ALA A 16 -4.26 -22.05 -6.20
CA ALA A 16 -5.50 -22.51 -6.86
C ALA A 16 -6.12 -21.62 -7.97
N GLY A 17 -5.33 -20.99 -8.84
CA GLY A 17 -5.86 -20.43 -10.10
C GLY A 17 -6.84 -19.24 -9.97
N GLY A 18 -7.03 -18.69 -8.76
CA GLY A 18 -7.90 -17.54 -8.52
C GLY A 18 -7.32 -16.23 -9.08
N LYS A 19 -8.18 -15.41 -9.70
CA LYS A 19 -7.81 -14.04 -10.12
C LYS A 19 -7.60 -13.15 -8.89
N ARG A 20 -6.52 -12.37 -8.89
CA ARG A 20 -6.20 -11.42 -7.81
C ARG A 20 -6.36 -9.99 -8.27
N LEU A 21 -6.98 -9.19 -7.42
CA LEU A 21 -7.01 -7.75 -7.58
C LEU A 21 -6.00 -7.13 -6.60
N HIS A 22 -4.98 -6.47 -7.11
CA HIS A 22 -4.10 -5.65 -6.29
C HIS A 22 -4.57 -4.20 -6.32
N VAL A 23 -4.60 -3.55 -5.15
CA VAL A 23 -5.14 -2.19 -5.01
C VAL A 23 -4.21 -1.36 -4.13
N ILE A 24 -3.88 -0.15 -4.56
CA ILE A 24 -3.31 0.88 -3.70
C ILE A 24 -4.46 1.67 -3.09
N VAL A 25 -4.49 1.73 -1.76
CA VAL A 25 -5.49 2.49 -1.00
C VAL A 25 -4.78 3.51 -0.13
N ALA A 26 -5.31 4.73 -0.08
CA ALA A 26 -4.89 5.75 0.88
C ALA A 26 -6.09 6.23 1.68
N ILE A 27 -5.88 6.44 2.98
CA ILE A 27 -6.87 6.99 3.90
C ILE A 27 -6.36 8.29 4.52
N ALA A 28 -7.30 9.14 4.94
CA ALA A 28 -6.99 10.32 5.70
C ALA A 28 -7.93 10.50 6.90
N TYR A 29 -7.37 11.02 7.99
CA TYR A 29 -8.09 11.28 9.23
C TYR A 29 -9.31 12.19 8.97
N ARG A 30 -10.49 11.79 9.47
CA ARG A 30 -11.79 12.46 9.24
C ARG A 30 -12.25 12.57 7.77
N LYS A 31 -11.57 11.86 6.85
CA LYS A 31 -11.93 11.83 5.42
C LYS A 31 -12.26 10.42 4.94
N GLY A 32 -11.74 9.39 5.61
CA GLY A 32 -11.90 8.00 5.19
C GLY A 32 -11.00 7.68 3.99
N VAL A 33 -11.49 6.86 3.05
CA VAL A 33 -10.74 6.45 1.85
C VAL A 33 -10.65 7.62 0.86
N ALA A 34 -9.43 8.09 0.61
CA ALA A 34 -9.13 9.21 -0.28
C ALA A 34 -8.68 8.77 -1.69
N LEU A 35 -8.09 7.56 -1.78
CA LEU A 35 -7.59 6.97 -3.01
C LEU A 35 -7.81 5.47 -2.99
N LYS A 36 -8.24 4.91 -4.12
CA LYS A 36 -8.35 3.47 -4.38
C LYS A 36 -8.06 3.25 -5.86
N VAL A 37 -6.94 2.60 -6.19
CA VAL A 37 -6.52 2.41 -7.58
C VAL A 37 -6.01 0.97 -7.76
N PRO A 38 -6.56 0.21 -8.71
CA PRO A 38 -6.05 -1.11 -9.02
C PRO A 38 -4.67 -1.02 -9.70
N TYR A 39 -3.84 -2.03 -9.48
CA TYR A 39 -2.56 -2.17 -10.17
C TYR A 39 -2.26 -3.64 -10.49
N GLU A 40 -1.34 -3.87 -11.41
CA GLU A 40 -0.89 -5.23 -11.76
C GLU A 40 0.42 -5.57 -11.07
N LYS A 41 1.47 -4.74 -11.29
CA LYS A 41 2.82 -5.01 -10.76
C LYS A 41 3.42 -3.76 -10.12
N MET A 42 3.79 -3.90 -8.85
CA MET A 42 4.49 -2.85 -8.11
C MET A 42 5.98 -2.86 -8.46
N ASN A 43 6.52 -1.70 -8.86
CA ASN A 43 7.95 -1.43 -8.98
C ASN A 43 8.21 0.08 -8.78
N GLY A 44 9.48 0.47 -8.65
CA GLY A 44 9.83 1.86 -8.34
C GLY A 44 9.43 2.89 -9.40
N ASN A 45 9.47 2.53 -10.69
CA ASN A 45 9.06 3.42 -11.77
C ASN A 45 7.55 3.58 -11.80
N PHE A 46 6.82 2.46 -11.72
CA PHE A 46 5.37 2.46 -11.61
C PHE A 46 4.91 3.30 -10.43
N PHE A 47 5.52 3.14 -9.25
CA PHE A 47 5.12 3.90 -8.08
C PHE A 47 5.46 5.39 -8.20
N ALA A 48 6.56 5.76 -8.86
CA ALA A 48 6.89 7.16 -9.14
C ALA A 48 5.86 7.82 -10.07
N GLU A 49 5.44 7.13 -11.13
CA GLU A 49 4.36 7.57 -12.02
C GLU A 49 3.03 7.67 -11.28
N PHE A 50 2.72 6.67 -10.45
CA PHE A 50 1.55 6.64 -9.60
C PHE A 50 1.47 7.88 -8.70
N ILE A 51 2.57 8.25 -8.04
CA ILE A 51 2.65 9.47 -7.23
C ILE A 51 2.31 10.70 -8.08
N GLY A 52 2.98 10.87 -9.22
CA GLY A 52 2.77 12.03 -10.10
C GLY A 52 1.31 12.15 -10.58
N LYS A 53 0.67 11.02 -10.87
CA LYS A 53 -0.72 10.97 -11.37
C LYS A 53 -1.76 11.17 -10.29
N HIS A 54 -1.55 10.63 -9.08
CA HIS A 54 -2.63 10.48 -8.10
C HIS A 54 -2.46 11.34 -6.85
N PHE A 55 -1.23 11.67 -6.42
CA PHE A 55 -1.02 12.25 -5.09
C PHE A 55 -1.59 13.67 -4.96
N ASN A 56 -1.45 14.53 -5.98
CA ASN A 56 -1.99 15.89 -5.90
C ASN A 56 -3.51 15.90 -5.71
N THR A 57 -4.22 15.08 -6.48
CA THR A 57 -5.68 14.90 -6.36
C THR A 57 -6.06 14.27 -5.02
N CYS A 58 -5.30 13.27 -4.56
CA CYS A 58 -5.49 12.64 -3.26
C CYS A 58 -5.36 13.69 -2.13
N PHE A 59 -4.28 14.47 -2.11
CA PHE A 59 -4.08 15.50 -1.10
C PHE A 59 -5.13 16.61 -1.15
N ALA A 60 -5.59 17.00 -2.34
CA ALA A 60 -6.67 17.98 -2.47
C ALA A 60 -7.96 17.50 -1.77
N LYS A 61 -8.27 16.20 -1.80
CA LYS A 61 -9.41 15.61 -1.07
C LYS A 61 -9.16 15.54 0.45
N CYS A 62 -7.91 15.34 0.86
CA CYS A 62 -7.55 15.18 2.27
C CYS A 62 -7.52 16.51 3.03
N GLY A 63 -7.25 17.63 2.35
CA GLY A 63 -7.27 18.98 2.92
C GLY A 63 -5.98 19.76 2.68
N ARG A 64 -5.89 20.93 3.31
CA ARG A 64 -4.73 21.83 3.18
C ARG A 64 -3.49 21.21 3.85
N LYS A 65 -2.32 21.62 3.39
CA LYS A 65 -1.04 21.29 4.06
C LYS A 65 -1.08 21.78 5.51
N LYS A 66 -0.46 21.02 6.43
CA LYS A 66 -0.24 21.46 7.81
C LYS A 66 1.23 21.80 7.96
N ASN A 67 1.54 23.02 8.43
CA ASN A 67 2.92 23.52 8.58
C ASN A 67 3.74 23.37 7.28
N GLY A 68 3.14 23.70 6.14
CA GLY A 68 3.76 23.60 4.82
C GLY A 68 3.99 22.17 4.29
N ARG A 69 3.60 21.13 5.04
CA ARG A 69 3.92 19.73 4.73
C ARG A 69 2.70 18.88 4.43
N ARG A 70 2.90 17.88 3.57
CA ARG A 70 1.97 16.77 3.30
C ARG A 70 2.64 15.48 3.76
N LEU A 71 2.28 15.02 4.94
CA LEU A 71 2.80 13.76 5.46
C LEU A 71 2.08 12.59 4.79
N PHE A 72 2.84 11.63 4.29
CA PHE A 72 2.32 10.40 3.72
C PHE A 72 2.94 9.21 4.46
N LEU A 73 2.10 8.44 5.14
CA LEU A 73 2.47 7.25 5.89
C LEU A 73 2.29 6.02 5.01
N MET A 74 3.27 5.14 4.98
CA MET A 74 3.25 3.90 4.21
C MET A 74 4.28 2.91 4.73
N ASP A 75 4.25 1.69 4.21
CA ASP A 75 5.29 0.71 4.49
C ASP A 75 6.64 1.10 3.86
N ASN A 76 7.69 0.37 4.21
CA ASN A 76 9.05 0.63 3.74
C ASN A 76 9.46 -0.28 2.57
N ASP A 77 8.52 -0.70 1.71
CA ASP A 77 8.83 -1.58 0.58
C ASP A 77 9.90 -0.94 -0.34
N PRO A 78 10.90 -1.70 -0.84
CA PRO A 78 11.97 -1.15 -1.67
C PRO A 78 11.49 -0.40 -2.92
N SER A 79 10.39 -0.81 -3.54
CA SER A 79 9.83 -0.13 -4.72
C SER A 79 9.31 1.27 -4.35
N GLN A 80 8.63 1.34 -3.22
CA GLN A 80 8.03 2.54 -2.66
C GLN A 80 9.08 3.53 -2.11
N MET A 81 10.21 3.01 -1.63
CA MET A 81 11.34 3.80 -1.12
C MET A 81 12.42 4.08 -2.17
N SER A 82 12.18 3.71 -3.44
CA SER A 82 13.15 3.85 -4.54
C SER A 82 13.52 5.32 -4.81
N LYS A 83 14.67 5.53 -5.47
CA LYS A 83 15.13 6.89 -5.86
C LYS A 83 14.09 7.63 -6.71
N ALA A 84 13.43 6.91 -7.62
CA ALA A 84 12.38 7.46 -8.48
C ALA A 84 11.16 7.89 -7.65
N ALA A 85 10.69 7.04 -6.73
CA ALA A 85 9.57 7.33 -5.85
C ALA A 85 9.84 8.55 -4.94
N ARG A 86 11.03 8.61 -4.32
CA ARG A 86 11.44 9.77 -3.50
C ARG A 86 11.49 11.07 -4.32
N LYS A 87 12.01 11.02 -5.53
CA LYS A 87 12.02 12.17 -6.45
C LYS A 87 10.58 12.60 -6.80
N ALA A 88 9.68 11.65 -7.06
CA ALA A 88 8.28 11.94 -7.34
C ALA A 88 7.55 12.56 -6.13
N MET A 89 7.81 12.07 -4.91
CA MET A 89 7.27 12.67 -3.68
C MET A 89 7.68 14.12 -3.49
N GLY A 90 8.97 14.42 -3.71
CA GLY A 90 9.47 15.78 -3.62
C GLY A 90 8.74 16.74 -4.58
N LYS A 91 8.44 16.28 -5.80
CA LYS A 91 7.71 17.07 -6.80
C LYS A 91 6.26 17.38 -6.41
N VAL A 92 5.63 16.56 -5.58
CA VAL A 92 4.26 16.78 -5.07
C VAL A 92 4.24 17.39 -3.66
N GLU A 93 5.42 17.86 -3.20
CA GLU A 93 5.65 18.51 -1.91
C GLU A 93 5.14 17.65 -0.73
N ALA A 94 5.38 16.34 -0.84
CA ALA A 94 5.01 15.37 0.16
C ALA A 94 6.25 14.71 0.78
N GLU A 95 6.09 14.27 2.02
CA GLU A 95 7.15 13.69 2.82
C GLU A 95 6.72 12.29 3.28
N PHE A 96 7.59 11.31 3.08
CA PHE A 96 7.38 9.96 3.59
C PHE A 96 7.59 9.95 5.10
N HIS A 97 6.57 9.56 5.86
CA HIS A 97 6.70 9.26 7.27
C HIS A 97 7.06 7.79 7.42
N LYS A 98 8.31 7.53 7.80
CA LYS A 98 8.84 6.17 7.92
C LYS A 98 8.39 5.54 9.24
N ILE A 99 7.85 4.32 9.18
CA ILE A 99 7.61 3.48 10.36
C ILE A 99 8.76 2.50 10.57
N PRO A 100 8.95 1.97 11.79
CA PRO A 100 9.89 0.86 12.01
C PRO A 100 9.58 -0.34 11.11
N ALA A 101 10.62 -1.10 10.77
CA ALA A 101 10.45 -2.30 9.95
C ALA A 101 9.65 -3.36 10.70
N ARG A 102 8.75 -4.05 9.99
CA ARG A 102 7.87 -5.10 10.56
C ARG A 102 6.90 -4.58 11.63
N SER A 103 6.44 -3.34 11.50
CA SER A 103 5.45 -2.72 12.40
C SER A 103 4.14 -2.38 11.68
N PRO A 104 3.37 -3.38 11.21
CA PRO A 104 2.08 -3.14 10.55
C PRO A 104 1.06 -2.50 11.51
N ASP A 105 1.17 -2.76 12.80
CA ASP A 105 0.39 -2.15 13.88
C ASP A 105 0.46 -0.61 13.92
N LEU A 106 1.58 -0.05 13.45
CA LEU A 106 1.77 1.40 13.36
C LEU A 106 1.23 2.01 12.05
N ASN A 107 0.73 1.20 11.13
CA ASN A 107 0.12 1.66 9.89
C ASN A 107 -1.41 1.57 9.95
N PRO A 108 -2.14 2.69 10.13
CA PRO A 108 -3.59 2.67 10.31
C PRO A 108 -4.39 2.07 9.15
N ILE A 109 -3.81 1.95 7.95
CA ILE A 109 -4.48 1.31 6.81
C ILE A 109 -4.76 -0.18 7.07
N GLU A 110 -3.98 -0.83 7.92
CA GLU A 110 -4.17 -2.25 8.26
C GLU A 110 -5.53 -2.49 8.93
N ASN A 111 -6.02 -1.52 9.70
CA ASN A 111 -7.37 -1.59 10.27
C ASN A 111 -8.45 -1.61 9.18
N VAL A 112 -8.28 -0.83 8.12
CA VAL A 112 -9.21 -0.81 6.98
C VAL A 112 -9.15 -2.12 6.22
N PHE A 113 -7.94 -2.64 5.92
CA PHE A 113 -7.80 -3.93 5.25
C PHE A 113 -8.33 -5.09 6.09
N HIS A 114 -8.20 -5.05 7.41
CA HIS A 114 -8.81 -6.02 8.31
C HIS A 114 -10.35 -6.03 8.18
N LEU A 115 -10.98 -4.85 8.18
CA LEU A 115 -12.44 -4.74 8.00
C LEU A 115 -12.89 -5.21 6.61
N VAL A 116 -12.17 -4.82 5.56
CA VAL A 116 -12.46 -5.26 4.18
C VAL A 116 -12.35 -6.79 4.06
N LYS A 117 -11.31 -7.39 4.63
CA LYS A 117 -11.13 -8.85 4.64
C LYS A 117 -12.34 -9.54 5.27
N LYS A 118 -12.74 -9.11 6.47
CA LYS A 118 -13.91 -9.68 7.16
C LYS A 118 -15.20 -9.54 6.34
N SER A 119 -15.39 -8.41 5.68
CA SER A 119 -16.54 -8.19 4.80
C SER A 119 -16.54 -9.15 3.61
N LEU A 120 -15.39 -9.34 2.96
CA LEU A 120 -15.26 -10.24 1.80
C LEU A 120 -15.43 -11.71 2.21
N GLU A 121 -14.97 -12.10 3.39
CA GLU A 121 -15.19 -13.45 3.93
C GLU A 121 -16.69 -13.71 4.18
N ASN A 122 -17.38 -12.75 4.80
CA ASN A 122 -18.83 -12.85 5.01
C ASN A 122 -19.61 -12.91 3.68
N GLU A 123 -19.21 -12.11 2.69
CA GLU A 123 -19.81 -12.12 1.35
C GLU A 123 -19.58 -13.46 0.64
N ALA A 124 -18.38 -14.03 0.75
CA ALA A 124 -18.06 -15.33 0.17
C ALA A 124 -18.93 -16.46 0.76
N ILE A 125 -19.15 -16.44 2.09
CA ILE A 125 -20.05 -17.37 2.78
C ILE A 125 -21.49 -17.16 2.29
N ALA A 126 -21.98 -15.92 2.28
CA ALA A 126 -23.36 -15.61 1.89
C ALA A 126 -23.67 -16.01 0.44
N ASN A 127 -22.68 -15.93 -0.44
CA ASN A 127 -22.80 -16.28 -1.85
C ASN A 127 -22.36 -17.71 -2.18
N ASN A 128 -22.05 -18.55 -1.19
CA ASN A 128 -21.57 -19.94 -1.37
C ASN A 128 -20.36 -20.05 -2.32
N ILE A 129 -19.41 -19.10 -2.23
CA ILE A 129 -18.16 -19.11 -3.02
C ILE A 129 -17.11 -20.00 -2.33
N THR A 130 -17.21 -20.19 -1.01
CA THR A 130 -16.33 -20.98 -0.13
C THR A 130 -17.04 -22.16 0.48
#